data_AF-A0A9D3MIL8-F1
#
_entry.id   AF-A0A9D3MIL8-F1
#
_cell.length_a   1.000
_cell.length_b   1.000
_cell.length_c   1.000
_cell.angle_alpha   90.00
_cell.angle_beta   90.00
_cell.angle_gamma   90.00
#
_symmetry.space_group_name_H-M   'P 1'
#
loop_
_entity.id
_entity.type
_entity.pdbx_description
1 polymer ?
#
loop_
_entity_poly.entity_id
_entity_poly.type
_entity_poly.pdbx_seq_one_letter_code
_entity_poly.pdbx_strand_id
1 'polypeptide(L)'
;MRSRTERDHLTLFWGLLLSVYTISLLPTNGEICGPSIDIRNDISEFKRLENCTVVEGYLQILLIGDKTNNVNQEVFRTLSFPKLTMVTDYLLLFRVSGLDSLSVLFPNLSVIRGRNLFYNYALVIFEMTSLKDIGLYSLRNITRGAIRIEKNPELCYLDSVDWSLIMDAEFNNFIAGNKQSKECGDVCPGSWRTSATASRPASTTTTAPAAGPPTTARKVRAKAGFPPRCLRTLLEPRSG
;
A
#
# COMPACT_ATOMS: atom_id res chain seq x y z
N MET A 1 -8.82 -52.97 46.46
CA MET A 1 -9.18 -51.55 46.23
C MET A 1 -8.37 -51.06 45.03
N ARG A 2 -8.93 -51.03 43.81
CA ARG A 2 -8.19 -50.74 42.58
C ARG A 2 -8.87 -49.61 41.80
N SER A 3 -8.05 -48.60 41.49
CA SER A 3 -8.14 -47.64 40.39
C SER A 3 -9.49 -46.93 40.17
N ARG A 4 -9.69 -45.83 40.91
CA ARG A 4 -10.69 -44.79 40.56
C ARG A 4 -10.05 -43.60 39.84
N THR A 5 -8.73 -43.42 39.96
CA THR A 5 -7.97 -42.24 39.50
C THR A 5 -7.59 -42.27 38.02
N GLU A 6 -7.62 -43.44 37.37
CA GLU A 6 -7.16 -43.62 35.98
C GLU A 6 -8.26 -43.29 34.94
N ARG A 7 -9.52 -43.31 35.37
CA ARG A 7 -10.68 -43.06 34.51
C ARG A 7 -10.95 -41.57 34.30
N ASP A 8 -10.57 -40.73 35.26
CA ASP A 8 -10.76 -39.27 35.21
C ASP A 8 -9.72 -38.58 34.31
N HIS A 9 -8.53 -39.16 34.17
CA HIS A 9 -7.48 -38.60 33.32
C HIS A 9 -7.76 -38.79 31.82
N LEU A 10 -8.39 -39.92 31.44
CA LEU A 10 -8.74 -40.22 30.05
C LEU A 10 -9.88 -39.32 29.54
N THR A 11 -10.86 -39.00 30.38
CA THR A 11 -12.00 -38.15 30.01
C THR A 11 -11.60 -36.68 29.85
N LEU A 12 -10.67 -36.20 30.68
CA LEU A 12 -10.12 -34.84 30.57
C LEU A 12 -9.27 -34.67 29.30
N PHE A 13 -8.49 -35.68 28.92
CA PHE A 13 -7.65 -35.62 27.72
C PHE A 13 -8.47 -35.62 26.42
N TRP A 14 -9.52 -36.43 26.35
CA TRP A 14 -10.44 -36.46 25.21
C TRP A 14 -11.32 -35.20 25.14
N GLY A 15 -11.73 -34.65 26.29
CA GLY A 15 -12.45 -33.37 26.36
C GLY A 15 -11.59 -32.17 25.91
N LEU A 16 -10.29 -32.17 26.23
CA LEU A 16 -9.33 -31.18 25.76
C LEU A 16 -9.02 -31.31 24.26
N LEU A 17 -8.93 -32.54 23.72
CA LEU A 17 -8.74 -32.75 22.28
C LEU A 17 -9.96 -32.32 21.46
N LEU A 18 -11.17 -32.56 21.96
CA LEU A 18 -12.41 -32.09 21.34
C LEU A 18 -12.59 -30.57 21.44
N SER A 19 -12.14 -29.93 22.52
CA SER A 19 -12.20 -28.47 22.66
C SER A 19 -11.17 -27.74 21.82
N VAL A 20 -9.98 -28.31 21.60
CA VAL A 20 -8.97 -27.74 20.70
C VAL A 20 -9.41 -27.84 19.22
N TYR A 21 -10.18 -28.87 18.86
CA TYR A 21 -10.77 -29.02 17.52
C TYR A 21 -11.89 -28.00 17.26
N THR A 22 -12.59 -27.52 18.29
CA THR A 22 -13.63 -26.48 18.15
C THR A 22 -13.08 -25.05 18.22
N ILE A 23 -11.91 -24.84 18.83
CA ILE A 23 -11.26 -23.51 18.91
C ILE A 23 -10.56 -23.12 17.58
N SER A 24 -10.37 -24.04 16.64
CA SER A 24 -9.64 -23.79 15.38
C SER A 24 -10.50 -23.21 14.24
N LEU A 25 -11.77 -22.87 14.47
CA LEU A 25 -12.61 -22.23 13.47
C LEU A 25 -13.30 -21.00 14.08
N LEU A 26 -12.52 -19.97 14.39
CA LEU A 26 -13.07 -18.63 14.42
C LEU A 26 -13.21 -18.20 12.95
N PRO A 27 -14.43 -18.14 12.38
CA PRO A 27 -14.57 -17.59 11.04
C PRO A 27 -14.25 -16.11 11.19
N THR A 28 -13.12 -15.67 10.64
CA THR A 28 -13.01 -14.28 10.21
C THR A 28 -14.19 -14.07 9.28
N ASN A 29 -15.19 -13.31 9.73
CA ASN A 29 -16.54 -13.21 9.15
C ASN A 29 -16.54 -12.44 7.81
N GLY A 30 -15.57 -12.73 6.94
CA GLY A 30 -15.32 -12.06 5.67
C GLY A 30 -15.84 -12.90 4.52
N GLU A 31 -16.63 -12.27 3.64
CA GLU A 31 -17.16 -12.91 2.44
C GLU A 31 -16.02 -13.15 1.44
N ILE A 32 -15.95 -14.36 0.90
CA ILE A 32 -15.00 -14.74 -0.13
C ILE A 32 -15.71 -14.66 -1.48
N CYS A 33 -15.12 -13.92 -2.42
CA CYS A 33 -15.66 -13.73 -3.75
C CYS A 33 -14.73 -14.35 -4.80
N GLY A 34 -15.26 -15.20 -5.68
CA GLY A 34 -14.48 -15.88 -6.70
C GLY A 34 -15.32 -16.87 -7.53
N PRO A 35 -14.71 -17.57 -8.52
CA PRO A 35 -13.28 -17.58 -8.85
C PRO A 35 -12.91 -16.43 -9.80
N SER A 36 -12.12 -15.46 -9.31
CA SER A 36 -11.70 -14.22 -9.98
C SER A 36 -12.81 -13.20 -10.31
N ILE A 37 -12.42 -11.93 -10.33
CA ILE A 37 -13.30 -10.80 -10.65
C ILE A 37 -12.65 -9.97 -11.76
N ASP A 38 -13.34 -9.87 -12.91
CA ASP A 38 -13.02 -8.95 -14.01
C ASP A 38 -14.15 -7.92 -14.12
N ILE A 39 -13.84 -6.67 -13.78
CA ILE A 39 -14.71 -5.50 -13.88
C ILE A 39 -14.27 -4.71 -15.12
N ARG A 40 -15.17 -4.57 -16.08
CA ARG A 40 -14.82 -3.96 -17.37
C ARG A 40 -15.95 -3.09 -17.92
N ASN A 41 -15.58 -2.01 -18.61
CA ASN A 41 -16.46 -1.08 -19.32
C ASN A 41 -17.41 -0.25 -18.44
N ASP A 42 -18.16 -0.87 -17.55
CA ASP A 42 -19.21 -0.24 -16.74
C ASP A 42 -18.80 -0.19 -15.24
N ILE A 43 -19.04 0.96 -14.62
CA ILE A 43 -18.82 1.17 -13.19
C ILE A 43 -19.84 0.37 -12.36
N SER A 44 -21.01 0.06 -12.89
CA SER A 44 -22.02 -0.73 -12.18
C SER A 44 -21.53 -2.15 -11.81
N GLU A 45 -20.52 -2.67 -12.52
CA GLU A 45 -19.92 -3.98 -12.26
C GLU A 45 -19.11 -4.04 -10.95
N PHE A 46 -18.76 -2.89 -10.38
CA PHE A 46 -18.13 -2.82 -9.06
C PHE A 46 -19.02 -3.34 -7.92
N LYS A 47 -20.35 -3.43 -8.12
CA LYS A 47 -21.28 -4.06 -7.15
C LYS A 47 -20.86 -5.47 -6.72
N ARG A 48 -20.10 -6.17 -7.58
CA ARG A 48 -19.54 -7.49 -7.31
C ARG A 48 -18.55 -7.51 -6.14
N LEU A 49 -18.10 -6.35 -5.65
CA LEU A 49 -17.16 -6.20 -4.55
C LEU A 49 -17.81 -5.76 -3.22
N GLU A 50 -19.11 -5.45 -3.17
CA GLU A 50 -19.77 -4.77 -2.05
C GLU A 50 -19.56 -5.46 -0.68
N ASN A 51 -19.59 -6.78 -0.65
CA ASN A 51 -19.42 -7.54 0.58
C ASN A 51 -18.09 -8.32 0.66
N CYS A 52 -17.29 -8.28 -0.41
CA CYS A 52 -16.08 -9.06 -0.52
C CYS A 52 -15.01 -8.60 0.47
N THR A 53 -14.58 -9.52 1.33
CA THR A 53 -13.40 -9.34 2.17
C THR A 53 -12.16 -9.91 1.53
N VAL A 54 -12.31 -11.04 0.85
CA VAL A 54 -11.23 -11.73 0.13
C VAL A 54 -11.68 -12.00 -1.30
N VAL A 55 -10.87 -11.58 -2.28
CA VAL A 55 -11.04 -12.04 -3.66
C VAL A 55 -10.19 -13.28 -3.86
N GLU A 56 -10.86 -14.42 -4.05
CA GLU A 56 -10.23 -15.67 -4.44
C GLU A 56 -10.03 -15.70 -5.96
N GLY A 57 -8.78 -15.52 -6.38
CA GLY A 57 -8.37 -15.35 -7.76
C GLY A 57 -7.75 -13.97 -7.98
N TYR A 58 -7.85 -13.49 -9.22
CA TYR A 58 -7.38 -12.16 -9.59
C TYR A 58 -8.49 -11.12 -9.52
N LEU A 59 -8.11 -9.85 -9.36
CA LEU A 59 -8.99 -8.70 -9.52
C LEU A 59 -8.49 -7.85 -10.70
N GLN A 60 -9.30 -7.76 -11.75
CA GLN A 60 -9.04 -6.94 -12.93
C GLN A 60 -10.05 -5.81 -13.02
N ILE A 61 -9.59 -4.60 -13.29
CA ILE A 61 -10.42 -3.41 -13.47
C ILE A 61 -9.93 -2.71 -14.74
N LEU A 62 -10.69 -2.87 -15.82
CA LEU A 62 -10.21 -2.63 -17.18
C LEU A 62 -11.16 -1.75 -17.99
N LEU A 63 -10.62 -0.89 -18.85
CA LEU A 63 -11.37 -0.20 -19.91
C LEU A 63 -12.61 0.54 -19.39
N ILE A 64 -12.50 1.21 -18.24
CA ILE A 64 -13.61 1.96 -17.66
C ILE A 64 -13.48 3.42 -18.08
N GLY A 65 -14.41 3.87 -18.91
CA GLY A 65 -14.51 5.26 -19.36
C GLY A 65 -14.02 5.47 -20.79
N ASP A 66 -14.94 5.89 -21.66
CA ASP A 66 -14.63 6.40 -23.00
C ASP A 66 -15.67 7.42 -23.54
N LYS A 67 -16.57 7.95 -22.68
CA LYS A 67 -17.67 8.84 -23.12
C LYS A 67 -17.98 10.04 -22.22
N THR A 68 -17.63 10.01 -20.93
CA THR A 68 -18.01 11.06 -19.95
C THR A 68 -17.00 11.15 -18.79
N ASN A 69 -15.78 11.62 -19.08
CA ASN A 69 -14.69 11.68 -18.08
C ASN A 69 -15.09 12.37 -16.77
N ASN A 70 -15.95 13.39 -16.83
CA ASN A 70 -16.37 14.16 -15.65
C ASN A 70 -17.33 13.37 -14.73
N VAL A 71 -18.25 12.59 -15.30
CA VAL A 71 -19.25 11.83 -14.53
C VAL A 71 -18.57 10.72 -13.72
N ASN A 72 -17.62 10.03 -14.33
CA ASN A 72 -16.92 8.92 -13.67
C ASN A 72 -16.10 9.38 -12.47
N GLN A 73 -15.54 10.59 -12.51
CA GLN A 73 -14.74 11.12 -11.42
C GLN A 73 -15.56 11.35 -10.14
N GLU A 74 -16.77 11.89 -10.26
CA GLU A 74 -17.63 12.09 -9.09
C GLU A 74 -18.07 10.75 -8.47
N VAL A 75 -18.36 9.76 -9.32
CA VAL A 75 -18.71 8.42 -8.85
C VAL A 75 -17.54 7.77 -8.11
N PHE A 76 -16.32 7.79 -8.67
CA PHE A 76 -15.15 7.20 -8.02
C PHE A 76 -14.78 7.85 -6.68
N ARG A 77 -15.13 9.12 -6.45
CA ARG A 77 -14.93 9.79 -5.15
C ARG A 77 -15.85 9.28 -4.04
N THR A 78 -16.95 8.62 -4.39
CA THR A 78 -17.93 8.08 -3.43
C THR A 78 -17.94 6.55 -3.40
N LEU A 79 -17.45 5.91 -4.45
CA LEU A 79 -17.36 4.46 -4.57
C LEU A 79 -16.23 3.91 -3.69
N SER A 80 -16.58 3.07 -2.72
CA SER A 80 -15.62 2.51 -1.77
C SER A 80 -15.95 1.05 -1.40
N PHE A 81 -14.92 0.22 -1.30
CA PHE A 81 -14.99 -1.18 -0.89
C PHE A 81 -14.11 -1.43 0.33
N PRO A 82 -14.48 -0.89 1.51
CA PRO A 82 -13.63 -0.95 2.71
C PRO A 82 -13.53 -2.35 3.31
N LYS A 83 -14.42 -3.28 2.94
CA LYS A 83 -14.35 -4.67 3.40
C LYS A 83 -13.21 -5.43 2.73
N LEU A 84 -12.80 -5.03 1.52
CA LEU A 84 -11.78 -5.74 0.76
C LEU A 84 -10.41 -5.59 1.42
N THR A 85 -9.86 -6.70 1.90
CA THR A 85 -8.58 -6.73 2.61
C THR A 85 -7.52 -7.54 1.89
N MET A 86 -7.92 -8.44 1.00
CA MET A 86 -7.00 -9.37 0.36
C MET A 86 -7.41 -9.77 -1.06
N VAL A 87 -6.41 -9.87 -1.94
CA VAL A 87 -6.51 -10.53 -3.25
C VAL A 87 -5.52 -11.69 -3.27
N THR A 88 -5.97 -12.89 -3.64
CA THR A 88 -5.09 -14.07 -3.56
C THR A 88 -4.09 -14.16 -4.71
N ASP A 89 -4.43 -13.66 -5.88
CA ASP A 89 -3.58 -13.77 -7.06
C ASP A 89 -2.94 -12.41 -7.35
N TYR A 90 -3.42 -11.67 -8.35
CA TYR A 90 -2.90 -10.35 -8.72
C TYR A 90 -4.01 -9.31 -8.86
N LEU A 91 -3.63 -8.04 -8.73
CA LEU A 91 -4.46 -6.87 -9.01
C LEU A 91 -3.97 -6.18 -10.29
N LEU A 92 -4.88 -5.96 -11.24
CA LEU A 92 -4.57 -5.28 -12.49
C LEU A 92 -5.56 -4.14 -12.76
N LEU A 93 -5.01 -2.95 -12.97
CA LEU A 93 -5.73 -1.74 -13.36
C LEU A 93 -5.24 -1.32 -14.74
N PHE A 94 -6.15 -1.19 -15.71
CA PHE A 94 -5.81 -0.80 -17.07
C PHE A 94 -6.85 0.14 -17.66
N ARG A 95 -6.42 1.34 -18.08
CA ARG A 95 -7.29 2.33 -18.75
C ARG A 95 -8.61 2.58 -18.01
N VAL A 96 -8.50 2.98 -16.75
CA VAL A 96 -9.64 3.45 -15.95
C VAL A 96 -9.54 4.97 -15.85
N SER A 97 -10.52 5.65 -16.44
CA SER A 97 -10.61 7.11 -16.48
C SER A 97 -11.45 7.63 -15.31
N GLY A 98 -11.05 8.77 -14.74
CA GLY A 98 -11.76 9.43 -13.63
C GLY A 98 -11.36 8.93 -12.23
N LEU A 99 -10.65 7.81 -12.12
CA LEU A 99 -10.09 7.32 -10.85
C LEU A 99 -8.78 8.05 -10.54
N ASP A 100 -8.77 8.86 -9.47
CA ASP A 100 -7.62 9.68 -9.06
C ASP A 100 -6.74 9.01 -8.00
N SER A 101 -7.31 8.19 -7.12
CA SER A 101 -6.58 7.41 -6.10
C SER A 101 -7.32 6.11 -5.75
N LEU A 102 -6.58 5.03 -5.42
CA LEU A 102 -7.19 3.81 -4.86
C LEU A 102 -7.48 3.93 -3.35
N SER A 103 -7.08 5.03 -2.71
CA SER A 103 -7.26 5.21 -1.26
C SER A 103 -8.73 5.19 -0.83
N VAL A 104 -9.61 5.76 -1.65
CA VAL A 104 -11.06 5.75 -1.43
C VAL A 104 -11.65 4.39 -1.82
N LEU A 105 -11.17 3.80 -2.93
CA LEU A 105 -11.74 2.59 -3.50
C LEU A 105 -11.42 1.34 -2.66
N PHE A 106 -10.16 1.18 -2.22
CA PHE A 106 -9.66 0.02 -1.48
C PHE A 106 -8.86 0.43 -0.23
N PRO A 107 -9.50 1.11 0.75
CA PRO A 107 -8.80 1.71 1.89
C PRO A 107 -8.10 0.68 2.79
N ASN A 108 -8.62 -0.55 2.85
CA ASN A 108 -8.14 -1.60 3.76
C ASN A 108 -7.46 -2.77 3.05
N LEU A 109 -7.18 -2.66 1.74
CA LEU A 109 -6.45 -3.69 1.02
C LEU A 109 -5.03 -3.80 1.59
N SER A 110 -4.74 -4.93 2.21
CA SER A 110 -3.54 -5.13 3.03
C SER A 110 -2.59 -6.17 2.47
N VAL A 111 -3.11 -7.15 1.73
CA VAL A 111 -2.32 -8.28 1.23
C VAL A 111 -2.67 -8.61 -0.22
N ILE A 112 -1.65 -8.78 -1.05
CA ILE A 112 -1.74 -9.42 -2.36
C ILE A 112 -0.85 -10.66 -2.33
N ARG A 113 -1.45 -11.86 -2.38
CA ARG A 113 -0.67 -13.10 -2.17
C ARG A 113 0.16 -13.54 -3.38
N GLY A 114 -0.25 -13.24 -4.60
CA GLY A 114 0.52 -13.63 -5.79
C GLY A 114 0.59 -15.14 -6.04
N ARG A 115 -0.48 -15.90 -5.70
CA ARG A 115 -0.54 -17.35 -6.02
C ARG A 115 -0.36 -17.57 -7.52
N ASN A 116 -1.15 -16.84 -8.32
CA ASN A 116 -0.96 -16.67 -9.76
C ASN A 116 -0.55 -15.23 -10.08
N LEU A 117 0.16 -15.03 -11.19
CA LEU A 117 0.73 -13.74 -11.58
C LEU A 117 0.36 -13.39 -13.01
N PHE A 118 0.29 -12.11 -13.32
CA PHE A 118 0.16 -11.61 -14.69
C PHE A 118 1.57 -11.34 -15.26
N TYR A 119 2.09 -12.23 -16.11
CA TYR A 119 3.47 -12.15 -16.65
C TYR A 119 4.55 -11.89 -15.58
N ASN A 120 4.42 -12.53 -14.40
CA ASN A 120 5.26 -12.38 -13.19
C ASN A 120 4.93 -11.20 -12.26
N TYR A 121 3.91 -10.40 -12.57
CA TYR A 121 3.50 -9.28 -11.73
C TYR A 121 2.29 -9.63 -10.86
N ALA A 122 2.32 -9.20 -9.60
CA ALA A 122 1.23 -9.30 -8.64
C ALA A 122 0.40 -8.00 -8.55
N LEU A 123 1.01 -6.86 -8.90
CA LEU A 123 0.33 -5.58 -9.03
C LEU A 123 0.70 -4.95 -10.36
N VAL A 124 -0.31 -4.59 -11.15
CA VAL A 124 -0.14 -3.94 -12.45
C VAL A 124 -1.02 -2.69 -12.50
N ILE A 125 -0.40 -1.54 -12.72
CA ILE A 125 -1.05 -0.24 -12.90
C ILE A 125 -0.56 0.33 -14.23
N PHE A 126 -1.39 0.23 -15.27
CA PHE A 126 -0.98 0.50 -16.64
C PHE A 126 -1.93 1.45 -17.36
N GLU A 127 -1.40 2.48 -18.00
CA GLU A 127 -2.19 3.47 -18.77
C GLU A 127 -3.37 4.10 -17.98
N MET A 128 -3.15 4.40 -16.70
CA MET A 128 -4.13 5.09 -15.86
C MET A 128 -3.97 6.60 -16.02
N THR A 129 -4.78 7.19 -16.90
CA THR A 129 -4.63 8.59 -17.33
C THR A 129 -4.97 9.63 -16.25
N SER A 130 -5.86 9.29 -15.31
CA SER A 130 -6.35 10.20 -14.27
C SER A 130 -5.73 9.96 -12.89
N LEU A 131 -4.98 8.86 -12.72
CA LEU A 131 -4.47 8.42 -11.44
C LEU A 131 -3.30 9.29 -10.99
N LYS A 132 -3.44 9.89 -9.80
CA LYS A 132 -2.47 10.83 -9.22
C LYS A 132 -1.60 10.20 -8.15
N ASP A 133 -2.12 9.22 -7.44
CA ASP A 133 -1.40 8.44 -6.44
C ASP A 133 -1.94 7.00 -6.40
N ILE A 134 -1.11 6.04 -5.97
CA ILE A 134 -1.55 4.65 -5.84
C ILE A 134 -2.56 4.52 -4.69
N GLY A 135 -2.40 5.26 -3.59
CA GLY A 135 -3.39 5.32 -2.52
C GLY A 135 -3.58 4.05 -1.67
N LEU A 136 -2.86 2.97 -1.93
CA LEU A 136 -2.95 1.71 -1.16
C LEU A 136 -2.14 1.78 0.16
N TYR A 137 -2.50 2.71 1.05
CA TYR A 137 -1.76 2.98 2.29
C TYR A 137 -1.79 1.83 3.31
N SER A 138 -2.81 0.96 3.22
CA SER A 138 -2.93 -0.24 4.09
C SER A 138 -2.14 -1.44 3.57
N LEU A 139 -1.57 -1.37 2.36
CA LEU A 139 -0.85 -2.47 1.76
C LEU A 139 0.42 -2.76 2.57
N ARG A 140 0.45 -3.94 3.21
CA ARG A 140 1.55 -4.37 4.08
C ARG A 140 2.40 -5.45 3.44
N ASN A 141 1.83 -6.28 2.57
CA ASN A 141 2.54 -7.43 2.04
C ASN A 141 2.10 -7.78 0.62
N ILE A 142 3.07 -7.88 -0.28
CA ILE A 142 2.95 -8.60 -1.55
C ILE A 142 3.83 -9.86 -1.42
N THR A 143 3.20 -11.01 -1.27
CA THR A 143 3.92 -12.24 -0.86
C THR A 143 4.74 -12.83 -2.00
N ARG A 144 4.27 -12.71 -3.24
CA ARG A 144 4.94 -13.24 -4.43
C ARG A 144 4.65 -12.38 -5.64
N GLY A 145 5.64 -12.21 -6.51
CA GLY A 145 5.52 -11.48 -7.77
C GLY A 145 6.06 -10.06 -7.69
N ALA A 146 6.39 -9.50 -8.85
CA ALA A 146 6.87 -8.13 -8.98
C ALA A 146 5.71 -7.12 -9.13
N ILE A 147 6.03 -5.83 -9.17
CA ILE A 147 5.08 -4.78 -9.55
C ILE A 147 5.41 -4.20 -10.93
N ARG A 148 4.38 -3.82 -11.70
CA ARG A 148 4.51 -3.09 -12.95
C ARG A 148 3.66 -1.83 -12.91
N ILE A 149 4.31 -0.67 -12.88
CA ILE A 149 3.64 0.64 -12.85
C ILE A 149 4.15 1.43 -14.04
N GLU A 150 3.32 1.54 -15.08
CA GLU A 150 3.80 2.04 -16.37
C GLU A 150 2.78 2.93 -17.08
N LYS A 151 3.27 3.98 -17.74
CA LYS A 151 2.46 4.90 -18.58
C LYS A 151 1.32 5.60 -17.84
N ASN A 152 1.56 6.03 -16.60
CA ASN A 152 0.59 6.79 -15.81
C ASN A 152 1.02 8.27 -15.74
N PRO A 153 0.54 9.14 -16.65
CA PRO A 153 1.10 10.48 -16.86
C PRO A 153 0.90 11.44 -15.69
N GLU A 154 -0.13 11.23 -14.86
CA GLU A 154 -0.42 12.08 -13.69
C GLU A 154 0.07 11.50 -12.36
N LEU A 155 0.66 10.29 -12.37
CA LEU A 155 0.98 9.52 -11.17
C LEU A 155 2.24 10.03 -10.46
N CYS A 156 2.09 10.50 -9.23
CA CYS A 156 3.12 10.96 -8.31
C CYS A 156 3.32 10.01 -7.12
N TYR A 157 4.15 10.40 -6.15
CA TYR A 157 4.45 9.67 -4.91
C TYR A 157 5.17 8.32 -5.06
N LEU A 158 5.64 7.96 -6.26
CA LEU A 158 6.33 6.69 -6.49
C LEU A 158 7.62 6.56 -5.67
N ASP A 159 8.39 7.65 -5.54
CA ASP A 159 9.64 7.69 -4.76
C ASP A 159 9.39 7.72 -3.24
N SER A 160 8.15 8.01 -2.82
CA SER A 160 7.78 8.08 -1.40
C SER A 160 7.48 6.70 -0.79
N VAL A 161 7.29 5.68 -1.65
CA VAL A 161 6.97 4.30 -1.27
C VAL A 161 8.24 3.47 -1.26
N ASP A 162 8.49 2.81 -0.13
CA ASP A 162 9.61 1.89 0.04
C ASP A 162 9.13 0.45 -0.17
N TRP A 163 9.24 -0.04 -1.42
CA TRP A 163 8.75 -1.36 -1.81
C TRP A 163 9.44 -2.50 -1.06
N SER A 164 10.69 -2.32 -0.63
CA SER A 164 11.43 -3.30 0.17
C SER A 164 10.76 -3.66 1.51
N LEU A 165 9.88 -2.79 2.01
CA LEU A 165 9.10 -3.01 3.24
C LEU A 165 7.77 -3.74 2.98
N ILE A 166 7.37 -3.89 1.71
CA ILE A 166 6.11 -4.49 1.29
C ILE A 166 6.35 -5.84 0.60
N MET A 167 7.49 -6.04 -0.05
CA MET A 167 7.80 -7.25 -0.82
C MET A 167 9.26 -7.69 -0.67
N ASP A 168 9.47 -9.01 -0.64
CA ASP A 168 10.81 -9.61 -0.44
C ASP A 168 11.70 -9.57 -1.70
N ALA A 169 11.10 -9.43 -2.89
CA ALA A 169 11.79 -9.54 -4.18
C ALA A 169 11.65 -8.27 -5.03
N GLU A 170 12.51 -7.29 -4.80
CA GLU A 170 12.48 -6.00 -5.53
C GLU A 170 13.07 -6.08 -6.96
N PHE A 171 13.89 -7.10 -7.25
CA PHE A 171 14.76 -7.16 -8.44
C PHE A 171 14.06 -7.22 -9.80
N ASN A 172 12.73 -7.37 -9.85
CA ASN A 172 11.97 -7.48 -11.09
C ASN A 172 10.86 -6.42 -11.22
N ASN A 173 10.88 -5.39 -10.37
CA ASN A 173 9.92 -4.30 -10.44
C ASN A 173 10.14 -3.45 -11.70
N PHE A 174 9.06 -3.11 -12.39
CA PHE A 174 9.10 -2.28 -13.59
C PHE A 174 8.30 -0.99 -13.37
N ILE A 175 9.00 0.14 -13.23
CA ILE A 175 8.38 1.45 -13.03
C ILE A 175 8.94 2.41 -14.09
N ALA A 176 8.15 2.75 -15.10
CA ALA A 176 8.60 3.58 -16.22
C ALA A 176 7.46 4.35 -16.91
N GLY A 177 7.78 5.50 -17.53
CA GLY A 177 6.79 6.29 -18.27
C GLY A 177 5.68 6.90 -17.42
N ASN A 178 5.91 7.09 -16.12
CA ASN A 178 5.03 7.82 -15.22
C ASN A 178 5.45 9.29 -15.13
N LYS A 179 4.71 10.12 -14.38
CA LYS A 179 5.08 11.52 -14.13
C LYS A 179 6.48 11.60 -13.52
N GLN A 180 7.28 12.58 -13.97
CA GLN A 180 8.62 12.77 -13.41
C GLN A 180 8.53 13.26 -11.97
N SER A 181 9.29 12.66 -11.04
CA SER A 181 9.28 13.04 -9.63
C SER A 181 9.58 14.53 -9.39
N LYS A 182 10.34 15.16 -10.30
CA LYS A 182 10.68 16.60 -10.25
C LYS A 182 9.46 17.52 -10.46
N GLU A 183 8.46 17.01 -11.17
CA GLU A 183 7.20 17.71 -11.47
C GLU A 183 6.14 17.40 -10.40
N CYS A 184 6.44 16.50 -9.47
CA CYS A 184 5.58 16.17 -8.34
C CYS A 184 5.91 17.04 -7.13
N GLY A 185 4.86 17.58 -6.49
CA GLY A 185 4.95 18.29 -5.23
C GLY A 185 4.80 17.35 -4.04
N ASP A 186 5.59 16.28 -4.00
CA ASP A 186 5.44 15.21 -3.01
C ASP A 186 5.75 15.71 -1.59
N VAL A 187 4.71 15.92 -0.78
CA VAL A 187 4.82 16.34 0.63
C VAL A 187 4.11 15.34 1.53
N CYS A 188 4.87 14.64 2.37
CA CYS A 188 4.29 13.73 3.38
C CYS A 188 3.75 14.53 4.59
N PRO A 189 2.50 14.29 5.04
CA PRO A 189 2.02 14.79 6.32
C PRO A 189 2.88 14.23 7.47
N GLY A 190 3.40 15.10 8.34
CA GLY A 190 4.25 14.70 9.49
C GLY A 190 5.74 15.07 9.36
N SER A 191 6.18 15.53 8.19
CA SER A 191 7.55 16.04 7.95
C SER A 191 7.89 17.34 8.72
N TRP A 192 6.94 17.95 9.42
CA TRP A 192 7.11 19.22 10.13
C TRP A 192 7.82 19.10 11.48
N ARG A 193 8.11 17.89 11.99
CA ARG A 193 8.74 17.75 13.32
C ARG A 193 10.26 17.84 13.34
N THR A 194 10.94 17.76 12.20
CA THR A 194 12.41 17.80 12.15
C THR A 194 13.01 19.11 11.63
N SER A 195 12.19 20.04 11.13
CA SER A 195 12.67 21.38 10.72
C SER A 195 12.51 22.47 11.78
N ALA A 196 11.80 22.20 12.89
CA ALA A 196 11.52 23.18 13.95
C ALA A 196 12.52 23.17 15.14
N THR A 197 13.73 22.61 14.98
CA THR A 197 14.81 22.73 15.99
C THR A 197 16.05 23.49 15.51
N ALA A 198 16.03 24.05 14.29
CA ALA A 198 17.10 24.91 13.76
C ALA A 198 16.71 26.39 13.76
N SER A 199 16.19 26.90 14.88
CA SER A 199 16.08 28.36 15.10
C SER A 199 15.99 28.69 16.58
N ARG A 200 17.03 28.36 17.34
CA ARG A 200 17.28 29.06 18.60
C ARG A 200 18.20 30.26 18.31
N PRO A 201 17.78 31.51 18.56
CA PRO A 201 18.65 32.65 18.37
C PRO A 201 19.69 32.63 19.49
N ALA A 202 20.95 32.34 19.15
CA ALA A 202 22.06 32.61 20.05
C ALA A 202 22.40 34.10 19.92
N SER A 203 21.94 34.89 20.90
CA SER A 203 22.48 36.20 21.18
C SER A 203 23.88 36.04 21.76
N THR A 204 24.90 36.61 21.12
CA THR A 204 26.10 37.06 21.82
C THR A 204 26.84 38.13 21.03
N THR A 205 27.09 39.22 21.74
CA THR A 205 27.65 40.50 21.33
C THR A 205 29.17 40.43 21.10
N THR A 206 29.62 41.08 20.02
CA THR A 206 30.90 41.80 19.78
C THR A 206 32.23 41.13 20.21
N THR A 207 33.15 40.91 19.25
CA THR A 207 34.30 41.79 18.91
C THR A 207 35.23 41.06 17.91
N ALA A 208 35.63 41.72 16.81
CA ALA A 208 36.68 41.27 15.88
C ALA A 208 38.09 41.61 16.44
N PRO A 209 39.22 40.97 16.02
CA PRO A 209 39.81 41.26 14.69
C PRO A 209 40.71 40.16 14.03
N ALA A 210 41.10 40.47 12.79
CA ALA A 210 42.38 40.18 12.08
C ALA A 210 42.68 38.80 11.41
N ALA A 211 42.54 38.82 10.07
CA ALA A 211 43.35 38.27 8.97
C ALA A 211 44.34 37.09 9.13
N GLY A 212 44.16 36.07 8.27
CA GLY A 212 45.17 35.08 7.81
C GLY A 212 44.78 34.49 6.43
N PRO A 213 45.74 34.02 5.59
CA PRO A 213 45.54 33.72 4.16
C PRO A 213 44.97 32.31 3.88
N PRO A 214 44.56 31.99 2.63
CA PRO A 214 43.58 30.94 2.36
C PRO A 214 44.24 29.56 2.23
N THR A 215 43.67 28.55 2.89
CA THR A 215 43.97 27.14 2.60
C THR A 215 42.79 26.50 1.88
N THR A 216 43.11 25.85 0.76
CA THR A 216 42.24 25.18 -0.19
C THR A 216 41.45 24.03 0.46
N ALA A 217 40.21 24.31 0.88
CA ALA A 217 39.25 23.28 1.27
C ALA A 217 38.51 22.72 0.04
N ARG A 218 38.79 21.45 -0.24
CA ARG A 218 38.11 20.57 -1.21
C ARG A 218 36.59 20.69 -1.06
N LYS A 219 35.91 21.13 -2.13
CA LYS A 219 34.45 21.21 -2.22
C LYS A 219 33.85 19.81 -2.15
N VAL A 220 33.54 19.34 -0.94
CA VAL A 220 32.67 18.17 -0.75
C VAL A 220 31.28 18.60 -1.20
N ARG A 221 30.89 18.16 -2.40
CA ARG A 221 29.52 18.29 -2.90
C ARG A 221 28.64 17.50 -1.92
N ALA A 222 27.94 18.22 -1.04
CA ALA A 222 26.85 17.64 -0.25
C ALA A 222 25.86 17.02 -1.24
N LYS A 223 25.68 15.69 -1.17
CA LYS A 223 24.53 15.02 -1.77
C LYS A 223 23.30 15.72 -1.21
N ALA A 224 22.50 16.32 -2.09
CA ALA A 224 21.23 16.91 -1.74
C ALA A 224 20.44 15.89 -0.92
N GLY A 225 20.04 16.30 0.29
CA GLY A 225 19.28 15.48 1.21
C GLY A 225 17.99 15.02 0.55
N PHE A 226 17.79 13.71 0.56
CA PHE A 226 16.54 13.07 0.19
C PHE A 226 15.44 13.46 1.21
N PRO A 227 14.21 13.78 0.77
CA PRO A 227 13.09 13.95 1.68
C PRO A 227 12.68 12.62 2.35
N PRO A 228 12.10 12.65 3.56
CA PRO A 228 11.82 11.47 4.37
C PRO A 228 10.72 10.61 3.75
N ARG A 229 10.98 9.31 3.66
CA ARG A 229 10.09 8.25 3.15
C ARG A 229 8.74 8.28 3.90
N CYS A 230 7.63 8.47 3.16
CA CYS A 230 6.26 8.51 3.71
C CYS A 230 5.89 7.20 4.46
N LEU A 231 6.54 6.07 4.16
CA LEU A 231 6.20 4.77 4.76
C LEU A 231 6.62 4.63 6.24
N ARG A 232 7.56 5.45 6.73
CA ARG A 232 8.08 5.31 8.10
C ARG A 232 7.08 5.77 9.18
N THR A 233 6.04 6.49 8.81
CA THR A 233 5.02 7.03 9.75
C THR A 233 3.81 6.12 9.94
N LEU A 234 3.70 5.00 9.20
CA LEU A 234 2.55 4.08 9.27
C LEU A 234 2.83 2.79 10.07
N LEU A 235 4.02 2.68 10.67
CA LEU A 235 4.43 1.54 11.52
C LEU A 235 4.51 1.89 13.02
N GLU A 236 4.25 3.14 13.42
CA GLU A 236 4.04 3.44 14.84
C GLU A 236 2.58 3.13 15.21
N PRO A 237 2.33 2.17 16.13
CA PRO A 237 0.99 1.98 16.67
C PRO A 237 0.60 3.27 17.40
N ARG A 238 -0.60 3.79 17.12
CA ARG A 238 -1.20 4.83 17.99
C ARG A 238 -1.38 4.22 19.38
N SER A 239 -0.45 4.49 20.29
CA SER A 239 -0.66 4.38 21.72
C SER A 239 -1.33 5.67 22.18
N GLY A 240 -2.60 5.58 22.58
CA GLY A 240 -3.39 6.70 23.12
C GLY A 240 -4.83 6.66 22.65
#